data_AF-A0AAT9W7S2-F1
#
_entry.id   AF-A0AAT9W7S2-F1
#
_cell.length_a   1.000
_cell.length_b   1.000
_cell.length_c   1.000
_cell.angle_alpha   90.00
_cell.angle_beta   90.00
_cell.angle_gamma   90.00
#
_symmetry.space_group_name_H-M   'P 1'
#
loop_
_entity.id
_entity.type
_entity.pdbx_description
1 polymer ?
#
loop_
_entity_poly.entity_id
_entity_poly.type
_entity_poly.pdbx_seq_one_letter_code
_entity_poly.pdbx_strand_id
1 'polypeptide(L)'
;MTADELARRLLLKLITARTDLAAYIQMRKAKGYMSISENDRLREGFFALALEIRNKGERLHGLQDSDSRSAMYSAEEALSSAAVTLMSGRQDCPTYISVNVDKLERSLNILNYSIQYLSEHSPLEEA
;
A
#
# COMPACT_ATOMS: atom_id res chain seq x y z
N MET A 1 6.21 -18.01 14.34
CA MET A 1 6.25 -17.26 13.05
C MET A 1 7.56 -16.48 13.03
N THR A 2 8.49 -16.88 12.17
CA THR A 2 9.81 -16.24 11.98
C THR A 2 9.67 -14.84 11.38
N ALA A 3 10.74 -14.05 11.41
CA ALA A 3 10.76 -12.72 10.79
C ALA A 3 10.52 -12.82 9.27
N ASP A 4 11.09 -13.83 8.61
CA ASP A 4 10.94 -14.05 7.17
C ASP A 4 9.50 -14.43 6.77
N GLU A 5 8.86 -15.32 7.53
CA GLU A 5 7.46 -15.68 7.27
C GLU A 5 6.52 -14.49 7.48
N LEU A 6 6.85 -13.62 8.45
CA LEU A 6 6.12 -12.39 8.66
C LEU A 6 6.31 -11.41 7.51
N ALA A 7 7.54 -11.23 7.03
CA ALA A 7 7.86 -10.35 5.90
C ALA A 7 7.16 -10.84 4.63
N ARG A 8 7.19 -12.14 4.35
CA ARG A 8 6.48 -12.77 3.22
C ARG A 8 4.97 -12.53 3.28
N ARG A 9 4.36 -12.71 4.47
CA ARG A 9 2.93 -12.46 4.66
C ARG A 9 2.57 -10.98 4.46
N LEU A 10 3.41 -10.06 4.91
CA LEU A 10 3.21 -8.62 4.69
C LEU A 10 3.38 -8.26 3.21
N LEU A 11 4.37 -8.84 2.53
CA LEU A 11 4.58 -8.65 1.08
C LEU A 11 3.35 -9.08 0.27
N LEU A 12 2.76 -10.23 0.57
CA LEU A 12 1.52 -10.67 -0.09
C LEU A 12 0.37 -9.66 0.11
N LYS A 13 0.23 -9.11 1.33
CA LYS A 13 -0.77 -8.07 1.60
C LYS A 13 -0.48 -6.77 0.86
N LEU A 14 0.80 -6.38 0.74
CA LEU A 14 1.22 -5.22 -0.04
C LEU A 14 0.90 -5.39 -1.53
N ILE A 15 1.12 -6.59 -2.09
CA ILE A 15 0.76 -6.92 -3.48
C ILE A 15 -0.75 -6.76 -3.72
N THR A 16 -1.58 -7.26 -2.80
CA THR A 16 -3.04 -7.06 -2.85
C THR A 16 -3.40 -5.57 -2.77
N ALA A 17 -2.88 -4.85 -1.77
CA ALA A 17 -3.16 -3.43 -1.59
C ALA A 17 -2.74 -2.57 -2.78
N ARG A 18 -1.58 -2.86 -3.39
CA ARG A 18 -1.10 -2.24 -4.63
C ARG A 18 -2.06 -2.49 -5.79
N THR A 19 -2.56 -3.73 -5.92
CA THR A 19 -3.50 -4.10 -6.98
C THR A 19 -4.83 -3.36 -6.80
N ASP A 20 -5.33 -3.26 -5.56
CA ASP A 20 -6.54 -2.50 -5.24
C ASP A 20 -6.35 -0.99 -5.51
N LEU A 21 -5.18 -0.41 -5.18
CA LEU A 21 -4.86 0.98 -5.48
C LEU A 21 -4.83 1.24 -6.99
N ALA A 22 -4.16 0.37 -7.75
CA ALA A 22 -4.08 0.48 -9.20
C ALA A 22 -5.48 0.40 -9.84
N ALA A 23 -6.31 -0.55 -9.40
CA ALA A 23 -7.69 -0.67 -9.85
C ALA A 23 -8.51 0.59 -9.52
N TYR A 24 -8.37 1.13 -8.31
CA TYR A 24 -9.05 2.38 -7.92
C TYR A 24 -8.63 3.55 -8.81
N ILE A 25 -7.34 3.74 -9.07
CA ILE A 25 -6.83 4.80 -9.95
C ILE A 25 -7.38 4.63 -11.38
N GLN A 26 -7.35 3.42 -11.92
CA GLN A 26 -7.89 3.12 -13.25
C GLN A 26 -9.39 3.41 -13.32
N MET A 27 -10.17 2.93 -12.35
CA MET A 27 -11.61 3.18 -12.31
C MET A 27 -11.93 4.66 -12.16
N ARG A 28 -11.21 5.38 -11.29
CA ARG A 28 -11.38 6.83 -11.12
C ARG A 28 -11.08 7.58 -12.42
N LYS A 29 -10.04 7.21 -13.17
CA LYS A 29 -9.73 7.82 -14.47
C LYS A 29 -10.80 7.53 -15.53
N ALA A 30 -11.38 6.33 -15.50
CA ALA A 30 -12.40 5.93 -16.48
C ALA A 30 -13.80 6.51 -16.17
N LYS A 31 -14.21 6.54 -14.91
CA LYS A 31 -15.56 6.93 -14.46
C LYS A 31 -15.64 8.36 -13.91
N GLY A 32 -14.51 8.98 -13.57
CA GLY A 32 -14.42 10.30 -12.95
C GLY A 32 -14.45 10.27 -11.42
N TYR A 33 -15.47 9.66 -10.83
CA TYR A 33 -15.64 9.54 -9.37
C TYR A 33 -15.83 8.09 -8.93
N MET A 34 -15.62 7.82 -7.64
CA MET A 34 -15.76 6.49 -7.02
C MET A 34 -16.87 6.50 -5.98
N SER A 35 -17.46 5.33 -5.68
CA SER A 35 -18.41 5.24 -4.57
C SER A 35 -17.72 5.59 -3.25
N ILE A 36 -18.42 6.32 -2.38
CA ILE A 36 -17.96 6.63 -1.02
C ILE A 36 -17.61 5.35 -0.26
N SER A 37 -18.41 4.29 -0.41
CA SER A 37 -18.17 3.01 0.26
C SER A 37 -16.92 2.28 -0.25
N GLU A 38 -16.64 2.36 -1.56
CA GLU A 38 -15.44 1.77 -2.15
C GLU A 38 -14.18 2.53 -1.71
N ASN A 39 -14.26 3.87 -1.69
CA ASN A 39 -13.19 4.72 -1.18
C ASN A 39 -12.92 4.44 0.31
N ASP A 40 -13.95 4.46 1.15
CA ASP A 40 -13.81 4.25 2.59
C ASP A 40 -13.21 2.87 2.90
N ARG A 41 -13.68 1.81 2.21
CA ARG A 41 -13.13 0.45 2.36
C ARG A 41 -11.65 0.39 1.98
N LEU A 42 -11.27 1.01 0.85
CA LEU A 42 -9.89 1.04 0.39
C LEU A 42 -8.98 1.78 1.37
N ARG A 43 -9.43 2.97 1.81
CA ARG A 43 -8.73 3.81 2.79
C ARG A 43 -8.50 3.06 4.09
N GLU A 44 -9.54 2.43 4.63
CA GLU A 44 -9.46 1.66 5.89
C GLU A 44 -8.52 0.47 5.75
N GLY A 45 -8.56 -0.24 4.61
CA GLY A 45 -7.62 -1.31 4.29
C GLY A 45 -6.16 -0.84 4.31
N PHE A 46 -5.87 0.32 3.71
CA PHE A 46 -4.51 0.89 3.71
C PHE A 46 -4.05 1.31 5.10
N PHE A 47 -4.89 1.98 5.89
CA PHE A 47 -4.53 2.33 7.26
C PHE A 47 -4.32 1.09 8.14
N ALA A 48 -5.18 0.07 8.00
CA ALA A 48 -5.04 -1.16 8.75
C ALA A 48 -3.72 -1.88 8.42
N LEU A 49 -3.35 -1.95 7.14
CA LEU A 49 -2.10 -2.58 6.71
C LEU A 49 -0.87 -1.76 7.13
N ALA A 50 -0.91 -0.43 7.00
CA ALA A 50 0.16 0.44 7.45
C ALA A 50 0.40 0.31 8.97
N LEU A 51 -0.68 0.31 9.75
CA LEU A 51 -0.62 0.08 11.19
C LEU A 51 -0.08 -1.32 11.52
N GLU A 52 -0.47 -2.35 10.77
CA GLU A 52 0.03 -3.71 10.95
C GLU A 52 1.55 -3.79 10.72
N ILE A 53 2.08 -3.13 9.68
CA ILE A 53 3.53 -3.06 9.41
C ILE A 53 4.24 -2.34 10.56
N ARG A 54 3.72 -1.18 10.99
CA ARG A 54 4.29 -0.38 12.08
C ARG A 54 4.34 -1.14 13.41
N ASN A 55 3.26 -1.82 13.78
CA ASN A 55 3.18 -2.63 15.00
C ASN A 55 4.13 -3.84 15.00
N LYS A 56 4.57 -4.25 13.82
CA LYS A 56 5.49 -5.37 13.62
C LYS A 56 6.95 -4.93 13.44
N GLY A 57 7.23 -3.63 13.51
CA GLY A 57 8.57 -3.06 13.33
C GLY A 57 9.65 -3.79 14.14
N GLU A 58 9.44 -3.99 15.45
CA GLU A 58 10.38 -4.71 16.33
C GLU A 58 10.68 -6.15 15.88
N ARG A 59 9.71 -6.82 15.25
CA ARG A 59 9.90 -8.19 14.73
C ARG A 59 10.56 -8.17 13.35
N LEU A 60 10.33 -7.11 12.57
CA LEU A 60 11.02 -6.85 11.31
C LEU A 60 12.46 -6.40 11.54
N HIS A 61 12.80 -5.84 12.72
CA HIS A 61 14.18 -5.58 13.14
C HIS A 61 15.02 -6.86 13.24
N GLY A 62 14.40 -8.03 13.35
CA GLY A 62 15.07 -9.32 13.29
C GLY A 62 15.46 -9.78 11.88
N LEU A 63 15.06 -9.04 10.82
CA LEU A 63 15.57 -9.26 9.47
C LEU A 63 17.03 -8.82 9.41
N GLN A 64 17.90 -9.66 8.81
CA GLN A 64 19.32 -9.34 8.67
C GLN A 64 19.58 -8.22 7.65
N ASP A 65 18.63 -8.00 6.73
CA ASP A 65 18.73 -7.02 5.67
C ASP A 65 18.08 -5.68 6.05
N SER A 66 18.92 -4.65 6.23
CA SER A 66 18.47 -3.29 6.54
C SER A 66 17.71 -2.66 5.38
N ASP A 67 18.00 -3.06 4.13
CA ASP A 67 17.41 -2.44 2.95
C ASP A 67 16.01 -3.00 2.69
N SER A 68 15.78 -4.31 2.89
CA SER A 68 14.43 -4.89 2.91
C SER A 68 13.54 -4.24 3.97
N ARG A 69 14.09 -3.96 5.15
CA ARG A 69 13.36 -3.23 6.19
C ARG A 69 13.03 -1.80 5.74
N SER A 70 13.98 -1.10 5.13
CA SER A 70 13.75 0.23 4.57
C SER A 70 12.63 0.20 3.53
N ALA A 71 12.67 -0.76 2.60
CA ALA A 71 11.65 -0.94 1.58
C ALA A 71 10.25 -1.21 2.18
N MET A 72 10.17 -1.99 3.26
CA MET A 72 8.93 -2.23 4.00
C MET A 72 8.37 -0.95 4.64
N TYR A 73 9.24 -0.09 5.21
CA TYR A 73 8.82 1.20 5.75
C TYR A 73 8.40 2.18 4.65
N SER A 74 9.10 2.20 3.50
CA SER A 74 8.67 3.01 2.35
C SER A 74 7.30 2.57 1.82
N ALA A 75 7.01 1.26 1.84
CA ALA A 75 5.70 0.74 1.48
C ALA A 75 4.61 1.17 2.49
N GLU A 76 4.92 1.15 3.78
CA GLU A 76 4.04 1.63 4.85
C GLU A 76 3.71 3.12 4.69
N GLU A 77 4.72 3.94 4.45
CA GLU A 77 4.54 5.38 4.24
C GLU A 77 3.69 5.67 2.99
N ALA A 78 3.93 4.92 1.90
CA ALA A 78 3.14 5.04 0.68
C ALA A 78 1.66 4.69 0.88
N LEU A 79 1.36 3.63 1.64
CA LEU A 79 0.00 3.27 2.04
C LEU A 79 -0.66 4.36 2.89
N SER A 80 0.06 4.87 3.90
CA SER A 80 -0.43 5.95 4.76
C SER A 80 -0.73 7.22 3.95
N SER A 81 0.15 7.59 3.02
CA SER A 81 -0.06 8.72 2.11
C SER A 81 -1.25 8.52 1.17
N ALA A 82 -1.42 7.31 0.62
CA ALA A 82 -2.58 6.96 -0.20
C ALA A 82 -3.88 7.06 0.62
N ALA A 83 -3.89 6.52 1.83
CA ALA A 83 -5.04 6.56 2.73
C ALA A 83 -5.43 8.00 3.11
N VAL A 84 -4.47 8.84 3.44
CA VAL A 84 -4.71 10.28 3.71
C VAL A 84 -5.28 10.98 2.48
N THR A 85 -4.76 10.68 1.29
CA THR A 85 -5.29 11.25 0.05
C THR A 85 -6.75 10.85 -0.18
N LEU A 86 -7.10 9.60 0.13
CA LEU A 86 -8.46 9.09 0.02
C LEU A 86 -9.44 9.72 1.03
N MET A 87 -8.99 10.28 2.16
CA MET A 87 -9.87 10.95 3.14
C MET A 87 -10.72 12.06 2.52
N SER A 88 -10.20 12.72 1.48
CA SER A 88 -10.92 13.78 0.75
C SER A 88 -12.08 13.26 -0.10
N GLY A 89 -12.07 11.98 -0.49
CA GLY A 89 -13.00 11.43 -1.49
C GLY A 89 -14.44 11.23 -1.04
N ARG A 90 -14.75 11.50 0.24
CA ARG A 90 -16.15 11.66 0.67
C ARG A 90 -16.84 12.87 0.03
N GLN A 91 -16.05 13.81 -0.48
CA GLN A 91 -16.52 15.00 -1.17
C GLN A 91 -16.59 14.82 -2.68
N ASP A 92 -16.13 13.68 -3.22
CA ASP A 92 -16.13 13.43 -4.67
C ASP A 92 -17.56 13.25 -5.18
N CYS A 93 -17.90 13.94 -6.25
CA CYS A 93 -19.14 13.81 -6.99
C CYS A 93 -18.87 14.04 -8.49
N PRO A 94 -19.83 13.76 -9.41
CA PRO A 94 -19.61 13.94 -10.85
C PRO A 94 -19.11 15.34 -11.26
N THR A 95 -19.41 16.36 -10.48
CA THR A 95 -19.10 17.77 -10.80
C THR A 95 -17.86 18.29 -10.05
N TYR A 96 -17.40 17.61 -9.00
CA TYR A 96 -16.29 18.07 -8.16
C TYR A 96 -15.52 16.88 -7.60
N ILE A 97 -14.20 16.86 -7.84
CA ILE A 97 -13.32 15.78 -7.41
C ILE A 97 -12.20 16.37 -6.55
N SER A 98 -12.12 15.96 -5.29
CA SER A 98 -11.13 16.42 -4.31
C SER A 98 -9.94 15.46 -4.19
N VAL A 99 -10.14 14.16 -4.42
CA VAL A 99 -9.06 13.15 -4.35
C VAL A 99 -7.98 13.50 -5.35
N ASN A 100 -6.75 13.69 -4.90
CA ASN A 100 -5.64 13.98 -5.79
C ASN A 100 -5.08 12.68 -6.40
N VAL A 101 -5.35 12.43 -7.68
CA VAL A 101 -4.90 11.21 -8.36
C VAL A 101 -3.38 11.15 -8.52
N ASP A 102 -2.71 12.27 -8.74
CA ASP A 102 -1.25 12.31 -8.91
C ASP A 102 -0.54 11.87 -7.61
N LYS A 103 -1.11 12.21 -6.45
CA LYS A 103 -0.62 11.71 -5.14
C LYS A 103 -0.83 10.20 -5.02
N LEU A 104 -1.97 9.68 -5.46
CA LEU A 104 -2.22 8.24 -5.46
C LEU A 104 -1.26 7.50 -6.40
N GLU A 105 -0.95 8.06 -7.57
CA GLU A 105 0.02 7.48 -8.50
C GLU A 105 1.45 7.50 -7.95
N ARG A 106 1.84 8.58 -7.26
CA ARG A 106 3.13 8.63 -6.55
C ARG A 106 3.21 7.54 -5.47
N SER A 107 2.18 7.39 -4.65
CA SER A 107 2.10 6.30 -3.67
C SER A 107 2.16 4.92 -4.33
N LEU A 108 1.47 4.73 -5.46
CA LEU A 108 1.51 3.48 -6.21
C LEU A 108 2.92 3.18 -6.75
N ASN A 109 3.64 4.19 -7.26
CA ASN A 109 5.00 4.02 -7.76
C ASN A 109 5.98 3.63 -6.64
N ILE A 110 5.87 4.26 -5.47
CA ILE A 110 6.68 3.86 -4.29
C ILE A 110 6.35 2.43 -3.88
N LEU A 111 5.06 2.07 -3.83
CA LEU A 111 4.63 0.69 -3.53
C LEU A 111 5.19 -0.32 -4.53
N ASN A 112 5.17 0.00 -5.83
CA ASN A 112 5.72 -0.86 -6.87
C ASN A 112 7.20 -1.12 -6.64
N TYR A 113 7.98 -0.06 -6.41
CA TYR A 113 9.42 -0.16 -6.16
C TYR A 113 9.71 -0.97 -4.90
N SER A 114 9.04 -0.66 -3.78
CA SER A 114 9.21 -1.40 -2.52
C SER A 114 8.84 -2.88 -2.67
N ILE A 115 7.73 -3.20 -3.34
CA ILE A 115 7.29 -4.59 -3.56
C ILE A 115 8.29 -5.33 -4.45
N GLN A 116 8.77 -4.70 -5.52
CA GLN A 116 9.76 -5.29 -6.40
C GLN A 116 11.03 -5.63 -5.62
N TYR A 117 11.58 -4.66 -4.88
CA TYR A 117 12.76 -4.85 -4.06
C TYR A 117 12.58 -6.01 -3.06
N LEU A 118 11.48 -5.99 -2.30
CA LEU A 118 11.13 -7.04 -1.33
C LEU A 118 10.92 -8.41 -1.97
N SER A 119 10.47 -8.47 -3.22
CA SER A 119 10.27 -9.74 -3.94
C SER A 119 11.60 -10.32 -4.42
N GLU A 120 12.49 -9.48 -4.93
CA GLU A 120 13.84 -9.88 -5.37
C GLU A 120 14.71 -10.35 -4.20
N HIS A 121 14.49 -9.80 -3.00
CA HIS A 121 15.28 -10.08 -1.79
C HIS A 121 14.56 -11.00 -0.80
N SER A 122 13.36 -11.50 -1.16
CA SER A 122 12.75 -12.61 -0.46
C SER A 122 13.50 -13.89 -0.88
N PRO A 123 13.83 -14.81 0.05
CA PRO A 123 14.36 -16.12 -0.32
C PRO A 123 13.23 -16.91 -1.01
N LEU A 124 13.05 -16.64 -2.31
CA LEU A 124 12.10 -17.30 -3.20
C LEU A 124 12.76 -18.46 -3.97
N GLU A 125 13.96 -18.87 -3.60
CA GLU A 125 14.61 -20.13 -3.97
C GLU A 125 14.85 -20.88 -2.64
N GLU A 126 14.39 -22.12 -2.38
CA GLU A 126 14.16 -23.28 -3.24
C GLU A 126 12.92 -24.05 -2.71
N ALA A 127 12.05 -24.49 -3.62
CA ALA A 127 11.09 -25.58 -3.38
C ALA A 127 11.23 -26.60 -4.51
#